data_AF-A0A6V8SKF9-F1
#
_entry.id   AF-A0A6V8SKF9-F1
#
_cell.length_a   1.000
_cell.length_b   1.000
_cell.length_c   1.000
_cell.angle_alpha   90.00
_cell.angle_beta   90.00
_cell.angle_gamma   90.00
#
_symmetry.space_group_name_H-M   'P 1'
#
loop_
_entity.id
_entity.type
_entity.pdbx_description
1 polymer ?
#
loop_
_entity_poly.entity_id
_entity_poly.type
_entity_poly.pdbx_seq_one_letter_code
_entity_poly.pdbx_strand_id
1 'polypeptide(L)'
;MEELDRYISSIVADLKISKKRKLELISEFKDHLELLKLQYMSEGYSEAEAVRKSIDSFGEVKQLKLNIMNSLSNYRNRITLLFGLLLIISLILIGNKIPMPGIDLALSSNLLSTSVFFMMIFIPLGYWVPVIFSKSKKKLELLLLALPLTINVIILFSFFMMSSIRINYIISISISSFLGGLIGYILLVSVNKFYMINIKLLTRN
;
A
#
# COMPACT_ATOMS: atom_id res chain seq x y z
N MET A 1 -35.96 3.71 13.72
CA MET A 1 -35.30 3.40 12.43
C MET A 1 -34.64 4.65 11.82
N GLU A 2 -35.37 5.76 11.68
CA GLU A 2 -34.82 7.00 11.10
C GLU A 2 -33.54 7.53 11.76
N GLU A 3 -33.38 7.35 13.08
CA GLU A 3 -32.22 7.89 13.80
C GLU A 3 -30.91 7.17 13.44
N LEU A 4 -30.95 5.84 13.29
CA LEU A 4 -29.82 5.03 12.81
C LEU A 4 -29.47 5.40 11.37
N ASP A 5 -30.47 5.54 10.51
CA ASP A 5 -30.26 5.90 9.10
C ASP A 5 -29.64 7.31 8.97
N ARG A 6 -30.09 8.27 9.78
CA ARG A 6 -29.49 9.62 9.87
C ARG A 6 -28.04 9.55 10.35
N TYR A 7 -27.77 8.76 11.39
CA TYR A 7 -26.43 8.58 11.93
C TYR A 7 -25.48 7.95 10.88
N ILE A 8 -25.87 6.85 10.23
CA ILE A 8 -25.09 6.20 9.16
C ILE A 8 -24.84 7.16 8.01
N SER A 9 -25.87 7.90 7.59
CA SER A 9 -25.75 8.90 6.54
C SER A 9 -24.73 9.98 6.89
N SER A 10 -24.70 10.42 8.15
CA SER A 10 -23.71 11.41 8.63
C SER A 10 -22.27 10.90 8.59
N ILE A 11 -22.04 9.60 8.76
CA ILE A 11 -20.71 8.97 8.65
C ILE A 11 -20.25 8.94 7.19
N VAL A 12 -21.15 8.57 6.28
CA VAL A 12 -20.78 8.27 4.88
C VAL A 12 -20.93 9.46 3.92
N ALA A 13 -21.67 10.51 4.28
CA ALA A 13 -21.99 11.63 3.39
C ALA A 13 -20.75 12.22 2.73
N ASP A 14 -19.74 12.56 3.53
CA ASP A 14 -18.53 13.25 3.09
C ASP A 14 -17.40 12.32 2.62
N LEU A 15 -17.62 11.00 2.63
CA LEU A 15 -16.61 10.05 2.16
C LEU A 15 -16.47 10.17 0.64
N LYS A 16 -15.28 10.58 0.17
CA LYS A 16 -14.89 10.64 -1.25
C LYS A 16 -14.58 9.24 -1.81
N ILE A 17 -15.58 8.36 -1.84
CA ILE A 17 -15.50 6.97 -2.32
C ILE A 17 -16.53 6.70 -3.42
N SER A 18 -16.34 5.62 -4.17
CA SER A 18 -17.29 5.20 -5.21
C SER A 18 -18.69 4.95 -4.64
N LYS A 19 -19.74 5.22 -5.44
CA LYS A 19 -21.14 4.98 -5.05
C LYS A 19 -21.38 3.54 -4.59
N LYS A 20 -20.81 2.56 -5.31
CA LYS A 20 -20.88 1.13 -4.93
C LYS A 20 -20.33 0.89 -3.53
N ARG A 21 -19.11 1.37 -3.25
CA ARG A 21 -18.47 1.19 -1.93
C ARG A 21 -19.20 1.94 -0.81
N LYS A 22 -19.79 3.10 -1.12
CA LYS A 22 -20.62 3.84 -0.17
C LYS A 22 -21.86 3.03 0.22
N LEU A 23 -22.52 2.38 -0.73
CA LEU A 23 -23.66 1.50 -0.46
C LEU A 23 -23.29 0.26 0.36
N GLU A 24 -22.16 -0.38 0.04
CA GLU A 24 -21.63 -1.51 0.82
C GLU A 24 -21.40 -1.12 2.29
N LEU A 25 -20.75 0.04 2.54
CA LEU A 25 -20.51 0.53 3.90
C LEU A 25 -21.80 0.87 4.65
N ILE A 26 -22.79 1.45 3.97
CA ILE A 26 -24.10 1.73 4.57
C ILE A 26 -24.75 0.41 5.03
N SER A 27 -24.71 -0.63 4.20
CA SER A 27 -25.24 -1.94 4.54
C SER A 27 -24.50 -2.54 5.74
N GLU A 28 -23.16 -2.58 5.70
CA GLU A 28 -22.33 -3.12 6.78
C GLU A 28 -22.60 -2.42 8.13
N PHE A 29 -22.73 -1.08 8.14
CA PHE A 29 -23.02 -0.33 9.37
C PHE A 29 -24.43 -0.54 9.86
N LYS A 30 -25.41 -0.63 8.96
CA LYS A 30 -26.79 -0.89 9.31
C LYS A 30 -26.93 -2.26 9.99
N ASP A 31 -26.35 -3.29 9.39
CA ASP A 31 -26.38 -4.65 9.94
C ASP A 31 -25.80 -4.70 11.36
N HIS A 32 -24.66 -4.01 11.58
CA HIS A 32 -24.02 -3.99 12.91
C HIS A 32 -24.80 -3.18 13.95
N LEU A 33 -25.33 -2.00 13.58
CA LEU A 33 -26.13 -1.18 14.48
C LEU A 33 -27.47 -1.83 14.83
N GLU A 34 -28.08 -2.56 13.89
CA GLU A 34 -29.28 -3.34 14.15
C GLU A 34 -28.99 -4.49 15.12
N LEU A 35 -27.84 -5.16 14.97
CA LEU A 35 -27.42 -6.22 15.90
C LEU A 35 -27.19 -5.69 17.32
N LEU A 36 -26.51 -4.54 17.47
CA LEU A 36 -26.34 -3.87 18.76
C LEU A 36 -27.68 -3.42 19.36
N LYS A 37 -28.60 -2.90 18.53
CA LYS A 37 -29.95 -2.53 18.97
C LYS A 37 -30.67 -3.75 19.54
N LEU A 38 -30.67 -4.88 18.83
CA LEU A 38 -31.30 -6.12 19.28
C LEU A 38 -30.69 -6.64 20.58
N GLN A 39 -29.36 -6.53 20.73
CA GLN A 39 -28.68 -6.88 21.97
C GLN A 39 -29.20 -6.03 23.14
N TYR A 40 -29.24 -4.70 23.01
CA TYR A 40 -29.76 -3.85 24.08
C TYR A 40 -31.25 -4.07 24.35
N MET A 41 -32.06 -4.37 23.33
CA MET A 41 -33.45 -4.77 23.56
C MET A 41 -33.54 -6.07 24.38
N SER A 42 -32.65 -7.04 24.12
CA SER A 42 -32.59 -8.29 24.91
C SER A 42 -32.10 -8.09 26.35
N GLU A 43 -31.33 -7.03 26.60
CA GLU A 43 -30.90 -6.60 27.94
C GLU A 43 -32.01 -5.83 28.70
N GLY A 44 -33.19 -5.64 28.10
CA GLY A 44 -34.37 -5.04 28.73
C GLY A 44 -34.54 -3.54 28.47
N TYR A 45 -33.73 -2.94 27.60
CA TYR A 45 -33.90 -1.53 27.20
C TYR A 45 -35.09 -1.36 26.25
N SER A 46 -35.76 -0.21 26.34
CA SER A 46 -36.77 0.16 25.34
C SER A 46 -36.13 0.33 23.96
N GLU A 47 -36.89 0.20 22.88
CA GLU A 47 -36.32 0.32 21.52
C GLU A 47 -35.64 1.68 21.30
N ALA A 48 -36.20 2.77 21.83
CA ALA A 48 -35.60 4.11 21.73
C ALA A 48 -34.26 4.21 22.48
N GLU A 49 -34.18 3.64 23.69
CA GLU A 49 -32.93 3.60 24.46
C GLU A 49 -31.90 2.66 23.82
N ALA A 50 -32.33 1.54 23.27
CA ALA A 50 -31.48 0.59 22.57
C ALA A 50 -30.84 1.20 21.30
N VAL A 51 -31.60 2.02 20.57
CA VAL A 51 -31.08 2.79 19.42
C VAL A 51 -30.02 3.79 19.87
N ARG A 52 -30.28 4.53 20.95
CA ARG A 52 -29.31 5.51 21.45
C ARG A 52 -28.05 4.84 21.97
N LYS A 53 -28.18 3.75 22.73
CA LYS A 53 -27.05 2.94 23.21
C LYS A 53 -26.27 2.30 22.06
N SER A 54 -26.92 1.85 20.99
CA SER A 54 -26.20 1.29 19.85
C SER A 54 -25.37 2.35 19.13
N ILE A 55 -25.89 3.57 18.98
CA ILE A 55 -25.12 4.72 18.45
C ILE A 55 -23.93 5.05 19.36
N ASP A 56 -24.16 5.19 20.66
CA ASP A 56 -23.13 5.56 21.64
C ASP A 56 -22.00 4.51 21.68
N SER A 57 -22.36 3.22 21.66
CA SER A 57 -21.40 2.10 21.65
C SER A 57 -20.68 1.92 20.32
N PHE A 58 -21.31 2.28 19.20
CA PHE A 58 -20.67 2.25 17.88
C PHE A 58 -19.62 3.36 17.73
N GLY A 59 -19.82 4.50 18.40
CA GLY A 59 -18.80 5.51 18.65
C GLY A 59 -19.03 6.84 17.93
N GLU A 60 -18.09 7.77 18.09
CA GLU A 60 -18.21 9.11 17.53
C GLU A 60 -17.98 9.15 16.01
N VAL A 61 -18.91 9.78 15.27
CA VAL A 61 -18.90 9.97 13.81
C VAL A 61 -17.53 10.45 13.30
N LYS A 62 -16.95 11.44 13.97
CA LYS A 62 -15.66 12.05 13.57
C LYS A 62 -14.50 11.06 13.65
N GLN A 63 -14.46 10.25 14.72
CA GLN A 63 -13.41 9.24 14.91
C GLN A 63 -13.60 8.08 13.94
N LEU A 64 -14.85 7.62 13.77
CA LEU A 64 -15.19 6.57 12.80
C LEU A 64 -14.79 6.96 11.39
N LYS A 65 -15.12 8.19 10.96
CA LYS A 65 -14.75 8.74 9.66
C LYS A 65 -13.24 8.73 9.45
N LEU A 66 -12.46 9.16 10.45
CA LEU A 66 -10.99 9.12 10.38
C LEU A 66 -10.45 7.69 10.26
N ASN A 67 -11.01 6.75 11.03
CA ASN A 67 -10.61 5.35 11.01
C ASN A 67 -10.94 4.68 9.67
N ILE A 68 -12.12 4.95 9.12
CA ILE A 68 -12.55 4.48 7.80
C ILE A 68 -11.64 5.07 6.70
N MET A 69 -11.35 6.38 6.73
CA MET A 69 -10.42 6.98 5.78
C MET A 69 -9.01 6.37 5.87
N ASN A 70 -8.54 6.07 7.09
CA ASN A 70 -7.24 5.43 7.29
C ASN A 70 -7.24 3.97 6.81
N SER A 71 -8.31 3.20 7.02
CA SER A 71 -8.43 1.81 6.57
C SER A 71 -8.64 1.69 5.06
N LEU A 72 -9.26 2.71 4.45
CA LEU A 72 -9.40 2.85 2.99
C LEU A 72 -8.14 3.40 2.30
N SER A 73 -7.02 3.57 3.01
CA SER A 73 -5.75 4.05 2.42
C SER A 73 -5.17 3.05 1.42
N ASN A 74 -5.72 3.09 0.22
CA ASN A 74 -5.35 2.21 -0.87
C ASN A 74 -4.10 2.77 -1.55
N TYR A 75 -3.05 1.95 -1.66
CA TYR A 75 -1.85 2.32 -2.42
C TYR A 75 -2.15 2.54 -3.91
N ARG A 76 -3.32 2.13 -4.43
CA ARG A 76 -3.75 2.37 -5.82
C ARG A 76 -4.42 3.72 -6.06
N ASN A 77 -4.01 4.79 -5.38
CA ASN A 77 -4.50 6.13 -5.66
C ASN A 77 -3.80 6.74 -6.90
N ARG A 78 -4.43 7.75 -7.54
CA ARG A 78 -3.91 8.35 -8.80
C ARG A 78 -2.53 8.96 -8.65
N ILE A 79 -2.24 9.61 -7.52
CA ILE A 79 -0.94 10.25 -7.28
C ILE A 79 0.16 9.19 -7.17
N THR A 80 -0.08 8.13 -6.41
CA THR A 80 0.82 6.98 -6.29
C THR A 80 1.08 6.32 -7.65
N LEU A 81 0.05 6.15 -8.48
CA LEU A 81 0.22 5.59 -9.83
C LEU A 81 1.06 6.50 -10.72
N LEU A 82 0.81 7.81 -10.72
CA LEU A 82 1.58 8.77 -11.51
C LEU A 82 3.05 8.82 -11.07
N PHE A 83 3.30 8.83 -9.75
CA PHE A 83 4.66 8.81 -9.22
C PHE A 83 5.38 7.50 -9.56
N GLY A 84 4.69 6.36 -9.47
CA GLY A 84 5.21 5.07 -9.91
C GLY A 84 5.56 5.03 -11.40
N LEU A 85 4.77 5.68 -12.26
CA LEU A 85 5.07 5.81 -13.69
C LEU A 85 6.29 6.70 -13.93
N LEU A 86 6.41 7.81 -13.21
CA LEU A 86 7.59 8.68 -13.27
C LEU A 86 8.88 7.94 -12.87
N LEU A 87 8.82 7.04 -11.87
CA LEU A 87 9.95 6.18 -11.50
C LEU A 87 10.35 5.19 -12.61
N ILE A 88 9.39 4.66 -13.37
CA ILE A 88 9.70 3.79 -14.52
C ILE A 88 10.30 4.61 -15.66
N ILE A 89 9.75 5.79 -15.96
CA ILE A 89 10.27 6.67 -17.01
C ILE A 89 11.71 7.11 -16.68
N SER A 90 11.99 7.49 -15.43
CA SER A 90 13.34 7.86 -15.02
C SER A 90 14.31 6.68 -15.15
N LEU A 91 13.87 5.46 -14.84
CA LEU A 91 14.66 4.25 -15.08
C LEU A 91 15.01 4.07 -16.56
N ILE A 92 14.04 4.25 -17.48
CA ILE A 92 14.28 4.11 -18.93
C ILE A 92 15.27 5.17 -19.43
N LEU A 93 15.14 6.41 -18.96
CA LEU A 93 16.04 7.52 -19.35
C LEU A 93 17.48 7.29 -18.89
N ILE A 94 17.66 6.72 -17.69
CA ILE A 94 18.98 6.40 -17.12
C ILE A 94 19.49 5.07 -17.68
N GLY A 95 18.59 4.16 -18.07
CA GLY A 95 18.87 2.81 -18.58
C GLY A 95 19.81 2.76 -19.76
N ASN A 96 19.75 3.76 -20.64
CA ASN A 96 20.67 3.85 -21.79
C ASN A 96 22.12 4.22 -21.39
N LYS A 97 22.34 4.66 -20.15
CA LYS A 97 23.66 4.99 -19.58
C LYS A 97 24.16 3.93 -18.60
N ILE A 98 23.39 2.87 -18.44
CA ILE A 98 23.65 1.82 -17.48
C ILE A 98 24.50 0.72 -18.14
N PRO A 99 25.60 0.28 -17.51
CA PRO A 99 26.35 -0.87 -17.97
C PRO A 99 25.50 -2.13 -17.87
N MET A 100 25.44 -2.91 -18.96
CA MET A 100 24.65 -4.14 -18.99
C MET A 100 25.36 -5.22 -18.16
N PRO A 101 24.69 -5.81 -17.14
CA PRO A 101 25.30 -6.85 -16.33
C PRO A 101 25.61 -8.09 -17.18
N GLY A 102 26.84 -8.61 -17.04
CA GLY A 102 27.39 -9.71 -17.83
C GLY A 102 28.44 -9.25 -18.85
N ILE A 103 28.13 -8.30 -19.72
CA ILE A 103 29.03 -7.83 -20.79
C ILE A 103 30.00 -6.76 -20.24
N ASP A 104 29.47 -5.68 -19.64
CA ASP A 104 30.28 -4.58 -19.12
C ASP A 104 30.89 -4.89 -17.74
N LEU A 105 30.21 -5.75 -16.98
CA LEU A 105 30.64 -6.22 -15.66
C LEU A 105 31.92 -7.07 -15.70
N ALA A 106 32.15 -7.76 -16.82
CA ALA A 106 33.35 -8.56 -17.04
C ALA A 106 34.58 -7.69 -17.36
N LEU A 107 34.38 -6.45 -17.83
CA LEU A 107 35.45 -5.61 -18.39
C LEU A 107 36.02 -4.56 -17.43
N SER A 108 35.24 -3.88 -16.57
CA SER A 108 35.85 -2.82 -15.71
C SER A 108 34.98 -2.18 -14.60
N SER A 109 33.76 -2.65 -14.30
CA SER A 109 32.92 -1.91 -13.35
C SER A 109 33.36 -2.10 -11.88
N ASN A 110 33.63 -1.00 -11.16
CA ASN A 110 33.85 -1.02 -9.72
C ASN A 110 32.65 -1.67 -9.00
N LEU A 111 32.91 -2.50 -7.99
CA LEU A 111 31.88 -3.18 -7.19
C LEU A 111 30.80 -2.19 -6.68
N LEU A 112 31.22 -1.00 -6.24
CA LEU A 112 30.33 0.04 -5.74
C LEU A 112 29.37 0.56 -6.83
N SER A 113 29.86 0.83 -8.04
CA SER A 113 29.00 1.31 -9.13
C SER A 113 27.96 0.27 -9.53
N THR A 114 28.35 -1.01 -9.53
CA THR A 114 27.43 -2.12 -9.79
C THR A 114 26.34 -2.18 -8.71
N SER A 115 26.71 -2.07 -7.45
CA SER A 115 25.75 -2.07 -6.33
C SER A 115 24.72 -0.95 -6.44
N VAL A 116 25.17 0.29 -6.66
CA VAL A 116 24.27 1.44 -6.80
C VAL A 116 23.30 1.24 -7.96
N PHE A 117 23.80 0.70 -9.07
CA PHE A 117 22.97 0.40 -10.22
C PHE A 117 21.86 -0.62 -9.91
N PHE A 118 22.18 -1.73 -9.25
CA PHE A 118 21.17 -2.71 -8.85
C PHE A 118 20.17 -2.10 -7.86
N MET A 119 20.59 -1.23 -6.93
CA MET A 119 19.63 -0.49 -6.10
C MET A 119 18.64 0.32 -6.96
N MET A 120 19.13 1.03 -7.98
CA MET A 120 18.29 1.88 -8.85
C MET A 120 17.23 1.08 -9.62
N ILE A 121 17.57 -0.10 -10.15
CA ILE A 121 16.59 -0.98 -10.82
C ILE A 121 15.50 -1.46 -9.87
N PHE A 122 15.87 -1.80 -8.64
CA PHE A 122 14.94 -2.40 -7.69
C PHE A 122 14.08 -1.37 -6.94
N ILE A 123 14.39 -0.07 -7.00
CA ILE A 123 13.53 0.99 -6.44
C ILE A 123 12.13 1.01 -7.08
N PRO A 124 11.98 1.12 -8.42
CA PRO A 124 10.66 1.03 -9.05
C PRO A 124 9.95 -0.30 -8.72
N LEU A 125 10.68 -1.41 -8.68
CA LEU A 125 10.10 -2.72 -8.37
C LEU A 125 9.52 -2.76 -6.95
N GLY A 126 10.29 -2.30 -5.95
CA GLY A 126 9.85 -2.20 -4.56
C GLY A 126 8.68 -1.24 -4.37
N TYR A 127 8.60 -0.19 -5.19
CA TYR A 127 7.45 0.72 -5.22
C TYR A 127 6.18 0.06 -5.76
N TRP A 128 6.30 -0.71 -6.85
CA TRP A 128 5.14 -1.27 -7.55
C TRP A 128 4.59 -2.56 -6.95
N VAL A 129 5.39 -3.37 -6.26
CA VAL A 129 4.92 -4.61 -5.62
C VAL A 129 3.70 -4.38 -4.73
N PRO A 130 3.68 -3.44 -3.76
CA PRO A 130 2.51 -3.22 -2.92
C PRO A 130 1.34 -2.54 -3.64
N VAL A 131 1.61 -1.83 -4.75
CA VAL A 131 0.56 -1.23 -5.58
C VAL A 131 -0.20 -2.30 -6.37
N ILE A 132 0.51 -3.31 -6.89
CA ILE A 132 -0.06 -4.41 -7.68
C ILE A 132 -0.78 -5.41 -6.77
N PHE A 133 -0.14 -5.81 -5.66
CA PHE A 133 -0.66 -6.80 -4.72
C PHE A 133 -1.50 -6.19 -3.59
N SER A 134 -1.96 -4.94 -3.77
CA SER A 134 -2.69 -4.15 -2.75
C SER A 134 -4.02 -4.78 -2.30
N LYS A 135 -4.50 -5.81 -3.00
CA LYS A 135 -5.75 -6.51 -2.70
C LYS A 135 -5.60 -7.63 -1.66
N SER A 136 -4.39 -8.09 -1.35
CA SER A 136 -4.26 -9.48 -0.88
C SER A 136 -3.75 -9.69 0.55
N LYS A 137 -2.88 -8.86 1.14
CA LYS A 137 -2.13 -9.30 2.34
C LYS A 137 -1.67 -8.20 3.32
N LYS A 138 -1.43 -8.59 4.58
CA LYS A 138 -0.89 -7.73 5.67
C LYS A 138 0.45 -7.11 5.24
N LYS A 139 0.75 -5.89 5.68
CA LYS A 139 1.97 -5.11 5.32
C LYS A 139 3.28 -5.91 5.38
N LEU A 140 3.39 -6.88 6.29
CA LEU A 140 4.56 -7.76 6.47
C LEU A 140 4.72 -8.84 5.40
N GLU A 141 3.62 -9.44 4.92
CA GLU A 141 3.69 -10.49 3.89
C GLU A 141 4.12 -9.94 2.52
N LEU A 142 3.82 -8.67 2.24
CA LEU A 142 4.24 -7.96 1.04
C LEU A 142 5.76 -7.71 0.99
N LEU A 143 6.38 -7.45 2.15
CA LEU A 143 7.82 -7.28 2.31
C LEU A 143 8.54 -8.64 2.24
N LEU A 144 7.93 -9.68 2.80
CA LEU A 144 8.40 -11.07 2.72
C LEU A 144 8.29 -11.67 1.30
N LEU A 145 7.41 -11.17 0.43
CA LEU A 145 7.30 -11.63 -0.96
C LEU A 145 8.37 -11.05 -1.89
N ALA A 146 8.91 -9.85 -1.56
CA ALA A 146 9.95 -9.19 -2.35
C ALA A 146 11.31 -9.91 -2.25
N LEU A 147 11.62 -10.47 -1.07
CA LEU A 147 12.85 -11.23 -0.81
C LEU A 147 13.04 -12.46 -1.74
N PRO A 148 12.10 -13.42 -1.83
CA PRO A 148 12.25 -14.57 -2.71
C PRO A 148 12.23 -14.18 -4.20
N LEU A 149 11.56 -13.09 -4.58
CA LEU A 149 11.57 -12.62 -5.97
C LEU A 149 12.97 -12.10 -6.37
N THR A 150 13.65 -11.38 -5.47
CA THR A 150 15.04 -10.94 -5.70
C THR A 150 16.01 -12.12 -5.80
N ILE A 151 15.87 -13.11 -4.91
CA ILE A 151 16.73 -14.30 -4.89
C ILE A 151 16.49 -15.15 -6.15
N ASN A 152 15.25 -15.36 -6.57
CA ASN A 152 14.93 -16.14 -7.76
C ASN A 152 15.41 -15.47 -9.06
N VAL A 153 15.35 -14.14 -9.16
CA VAL A 153 15.92 -13.41 -10.30
C VAL A 153 17.44 -13.54 -10.34
N ILE A 154 18.12 -13.49 -9.19
CA ILE A 154 19.58 -13.66 -9.09
C ILE A 154 19.99 -15.09 -9.43
N ILE A 155 19.25 -16.09 -8.95
CA ILE A 155 19.48 -17.51 -9.28
C ILE A 155 19.25 -17.76 -10.77
N LEU A 156 18.17 -17.23 -11.35
CA LEU A 156 17.87 -17.35 -12.78
C LEU A 156 18.95 -16.65 -13.63
N PHE A 157 19.41 -15.46 -13.21
CA PHE A 157 20.48 -14.72 -13.87
C PHE A 157 21.83 -15.46 -13.78
N SER A 158 22.14 -16.04 -12.61
CA SER A 158 23.36 -16.84 -12.40
C SER A 158 23.33 -18.16 -13.18
N PHE A 159 22.13 -18.72 -13.39
CA PHE A 159 21.93 -19.94 -14.17
C PHE A 159 22.09 -19.68 -15.68
N PHE A 160 21.61 -18.54 -16.19
CA PHE A 160 21.75 -18.16 -17.60
C PHE A 160 23.16 -17.66 -17.98
N MET A 161 23.90 -17.05 -17.06
CA MET A 161 25.21 -16.41 -17.33
C MET A 161 26.44 -17.26 -16.94
N MET A 162 26.32 -18.59 -17.02
CA MET A 162 27.38 -19.61 -16.95
C MET A 162 28.82 -19.10 -16.61
N SER A 163 29.21 -19.30 -15.34
CA SER A 163 30.57 -19.60 -14.84
C SER A 163 31.66 -18.53 -14.58
N SER A 164 31.41 -17.22 -14.52
CA SER A 164 32.51 -16.25 -14.26
C SER A 164 32.26 -15.12 -13.23
N ILE A 165 31.08 -15.03 -12.64
CA ILE A 165 30.79 -13.95 -11.66
C ILE A 165 31.42 -14.29 -10.31
N ARG A 166 32.33 -13.43 -9.81
CA ARG A 166 32.94 -13.61 -8.48
C ARG A 166 31.87 -13.50 -7.38
N ILE A 167 32.01 -14.32 -6.34
CA ILE A 167 31.05 -14.40 -5.22
C ILE A 167 30.73 -13.04 -4.59
N ASN A 168 31.73 -12.14 -4.52
CA ASN A 168 31.56 -10.79 -3.99
C ASN A 168 30.52 -9.97 -4.78
N TYR A 169 30.46 -10.12 -6.10
CA TYR A 169 29.44 -9.45 -6.92
C TYR A 169 28.05 -10.01 -6.64
N ILE A 170 27.91 -11.34 -6.48
CA ILE A 170 26.63 -11.97 -6.17
C ILE A 170 26.07 -11.46 -4.84
N ILE A 171 26.91 -11.39 -3.80
CA ILE A 171 26.53 -10.86 -2.49
C ILE A 171 26.13 -9.39 -2.63
N SER A 172 26.95 -8.60 -3.34
CA SER A 172 26.71 -7.17 -3.51
C SER A 172 25.40 -6.87 -4.26
N ILE A 173 25.11 -7.64 -5.32
CA ILE A 173 23.85 -7.56 -6.08
C ILE A 173 22.67 -7.90 -5.18
N SER A 174 22.78 -8.96 -4.36
CA SER A 174 21.70 -9.39 -3.46
C SER A 174 21.35 -8.31 -2.43
N ILE A 175 22.37 -7.76 -1.75
CA ILE A 175 22.20 -6.70 -0.75
C ILE A 175 21.62 -5.44 -1.40
N SER A 176 22.15 -5.07 -2.57
CA SER A 176 21.73 -3.89 -3.31
C SER A 176 20.29 -3.98 -3.80
N SER A 177 19.89 -5.15 -4.30
CA SER A 177 18.51 -5.37 -4.78
C SER A 177 17.51 -5.30 -3.63
N PHE A 178 17.86 -5.85 -2.47
CA PHE A 178 17.06 -5.75 -1.25
C PHE A 178 16.91 -4.30 -0.77
N LEU A 179 18.02 -3.56 -0.67
CA LEU A 179 18.01 -2.15 -0.26
C LEU A 179 17.23 -1.28 -1.24
N GLY A 180 17.40 -1.48 -2.54
CA GLY A 180 16.60 -0.80 -3.57
C GLY A 180 15.11 -1.04 -3.40
N GLY A 181 14.71 -2.31 -3.18
CA GLY A 181 13.33 -2.68 -2.91
C GLY A 181 12.76 -2.02 -1.65
N LEU A 182 13.53 -1.97 -0.55
CA LEU A 182 13.15 -1.28 0.69
C LEU A 182 12.96 0.22 0.46
N ILE A 183 13.89 0.87 -0.23
CA ILE A 183 13.80 2.29 -0.57
C ILE A 183 12.53 2.56 -1.40
N GLY A 184 12.26 1.72 -2.40
CA GLY A 184 11.02 1.79 -3.20
C GLY A 184 9.76 1.70 -2.35
N TYR A 185 9.71 0.77 -1.39
CA TYR A 185 8.60 0.64 -0.46
C TYR A 185 8.44 1.85 0.47
N ILE A 186 9.54 2.36 1.02
CA ILE A 186 9.53 3.56 1.88
C ILE A 186 9.01 4.77 1.10
N LEU A 187 9.43 4.92 -0.16
CA LEU A 187 8.93 5.96 -1.06
C LEU A 187 7.42 5.84 -1.28
N LEU A 188 6.91 4.64 -1.53
CA LEU A 188 5.47 4.39 -1.67
C LEU A 188 4.70 4.82 -0.41
N VAL A 189 5.14 4.40 0.77
CA VAL A 189 4.51 4.75 2.04
C VAL A 189 4.51 6.26 2.25
N SER A 190 5.61 6.93 1.89
CA SER A 190 5.77 8.38 2.02
C SER A 190 4.83 9.15 1.09
N VAL A 191 4.77 8.76 -0.19
CA VAL A 191 3.87 9.34 -1.19
C VAL A 191 2.41 9.13 -0.79
N ASN A 192 2.04 7.92 -0.35
CA ASN A 192 0.68 7.62 0.08
C ASN A 192 0.29 8.41 1.36
N LYS A 193 1.21 8.55 2.32
CA LYS A 193 0.99 9.37 3.53
C LYS A 193 0.77 10.84 3.17
N PHE A 194 1.58 11.38 2.26
CA PHE A 194 1.43 12.75 1.78
C PHE A 194 0.07 12.96 1.08
N TYR A 195 -0.34 12.04 0.22
CA TYR A 195 -1.67 12.07 -0.41
C TYR A 195 -2.80 12.10 0.61
N MET A 196 -2.74 11.23 1.64
CA MET A 196 -3.76 11.17 2.69
C MET A 196 -3.83 12.45 3.53
N ILE A 197 -2.68 13.08 3.83
CA ILE A 197 -2.64 14.37 4.53
C ILE A 197 -3.32 15.47 3.71
N ASN A 198 -3.01 15.56 2.40
CA ASN A 198 -3.62 16.55 1.52
C ASN A 198 -5.13 16.35 1.38
N ILE A 199 -5.60 15.10 1.29
CA ILE A 199 -7.05 14.83 1.32
C ILE A 199 -7.68 15.33 2.62
N LYS A 200 -7.07 15.04 3.78
CA LYS A 200 -7.61 15.45 5.08
C LYS A 200 -7.74 16.97 5.20
N LEU A 201 -6.76 17.71 4.69
CA LEU A 201 -6.79 19.17 4.63
C LEU A 201 -7.91 19.68 3.71
N LEU A 202 -8.06 19.10 2.53
CA LEU A 202 -9.12 19.45 1.56
C LEU A 202 -10.54 19.08 2.00
N THR A 203 -10.70 18.25 3.04
CA THR A 203 -12.01 17.88 3.60
C THR A 203 -12.34 18.63 4.89
N ARG A 204 -11.45 19.52 5.36
CA ARG A 204 -11.64 20.31 6.58
C ARG A 204 -12.13 21.73 6.29
N ASN A 205 -12.15 22.13 5.02
CA ASN A 205 -12.82 23.31 4.48
C ASN A 205 -14.12 22.88 3.79
#